data_AF-A0A7Y7HR33-F1
#
_entry.id   AF-A0A7Y7HR33-F1
#
_cell.length_a   1.000
_cell.length_b   1.000
_cell.length_c   1.000
_cell.angle_alpha   90.00
_cell.angle_beta   90.00
_cell.angle_gamma   90.00
#
_symmetry.space_group_name_H-M   'P 1'
#
loop_
_entity.id
_entity.type
_entity.pdbx_description
1 polymer ?
#
loop_
_entity_poly.entity_id
_entity_poly.type
_entity_poly.pdbx_seq_one_letter_code
_entity_poly.pdbx_strand_id
1 'polypeptide(L)'
;MRGEATSHPVRILELSGHGFWVDLGDERLYAGFADFPWFAGATAEQIGEVRRPSVGHLYWPALDVDLSVASLRDPAAFPMVARG
;
A
#
# COMPACT_ATOMS: atom_id res chain seq x y z
N MET A 1 29.12 -12.91 2.19
CA MET A 1 28.35 -11.91 2.96
C MET A 1 26.89 -12.10 2.59
N ARG A 2 26.06 -12.61 3.49
CA ARG A 2 24.60 -12.61 3.28
C ARG A 2 24.15 -11.20 3.62
N GLY A 3 23.64 -10.44 2.65
CA GLY A 3 22.93 -9.21 2.97
C GLY A 3 21.74 -9.62 3.80
N GLU A 4 21.73 -9.25 5.08
CA GLU A 4 20.51 -9.27 5.86
C GLU A 4 19.58 -8.28 5.16
N ALA A 5 18.65 -8.80 4.36
CA ALA A 5 17.49 -8.02 3.94
C ALA A 5 16.64 -7.81 5.19
N THR A 6 17.07 -6.89 6.05
CA THR A 6 16.25 -6.33 7.11
C THR A 6 15.09 -5.65 6.39
N SER A 7 13.99 -6.38 6.20
CA SER A 7 12.76 -5.79 5.69
C SER A 7 12.41 -4.64 6.64
N HIS A 8 12.58 -3.41 6.17
CA HIS A 8 12.22 -2.25 6.97
C HIS A 8 10.71 -2.33 7.30
N PRO A 9 10.33 -1.94 8.53
CA PRO A 9 8.92 -1.92 8.92
C PRO A 9 8.17 -0.97 8.01
N VAL A 10 7.06 -1.45 7.45
CA VAL A 10 6.15 -0.61 6.67
C VAL A 10 5.45 0.40 7.60
N ARG A 11 5.33 1.65 7.16
CA ARG A 11 4.64 2.71 7.91
C ARG A 11 3.71 3.50 7.00
N ILE A 12 2.65 4.02 7.59
CA ILE A 12 1.77 5.00 6.94
C ILE A 12 2.17 6.38 7.41
N LEU A 13 2.48 7.26 6.46
CA LEU A 13 2.87 8.63 6.70
C LEU A 13 1.82 9.52 6.04
N GLU A 14 1.11 10.34 6.81
CA GLU A 14 0.10 11.28 6.30
C GLU A 14 -1.10 10.63 5.60
N LEU A 15 -2.25 10.62 6.30
CA LEU A 15 -3.54 10.28 5.72
C LEU A 15 -4.31 11.57 5.42
N SER A 16 -4.75 11.70 4.17
CA SER A 16 -5.55 12.83 3.68
C SER A 16 -6.89 12.35 3.12
N GLY A 17 -7.78 13.27 2.76
CA GLY A 17 -9.03 12.94 2.06
C GLY A 17 -8.85 12.37 0.65
N HIS A 18 -7.63 12.37 0.10
CA HIS A 18 -7.33 11.91 -1.26
C HIS A 18 -6.47 10.64 -1.32
N GLY A 19 -5.91 10.20 -0.20
CA GLY A 19 -4.94 9.11 -0.17
C GLY A 19 -3.97 9.21 1.00
N PHE A 20 -3.00 8.32 1.02
CA PHE A 20 -1.96 8.25 2.05
C PHE A 20 -0.60 7.84 1.49
N TRP A 21 0.48 8.12 2.22
CA TRP A 21 1.81 7.59 1.87
C TRP A 21 2.13 6.31 2.61
N VAL A 22 2.76 5.39 1.88
CA VAL A 22 3.38 4.18 2.40
C VAL A 22 4.89 4.36 2.38
N ASP A 23 5.52 4.28 3.55
CA ASP A 23 6.97 4.23 3.74
C ASP A 23 7.41 2.77 3.83
N LEU A 24 8.18 2.33 2.84
CA LEU A 24 8.77 1.00 2.78
C LEU A 24 10.19 0.95 3.35
N GLY A 25 10.71 2.10 3.80
CA GLY A 25 12.05 2.30 4.36
C GLY A 25 13.07 2.76 3.33
N ASP A 26 13.08 2.12 2.15
CA ASP A 26 13.92 2.46 1.00
C ASP A 26 13.25 3.45 0.04
N GLU A 27 11.92 3.40 -0.05
CA GLU A 27 11.12 4.31 -0.87
C GLU A 27 9.81 4.69 -0.18
N ARG A 28 9.18 5.75 -0.70
CA ARG A 28 7.85 6.19 -0.30
C ARG A 28 6.95 6.21 -1.52
N LEU A 29 5.79 5.60 -1.39
CA LEU A 29 4.81 5.48 -2.47
C LEU A 29 3.48 6.07 -2.03
N TYR A 30 2.78 6.72 -2.96
CA TYR A 30 1.49 7.33 -2.70
C TYR A 30 0.36 6.39 -3.11
N ALA A 31 -0.54 6.09 -2.18
CA ALA A 31 -1.77 5.35 -2.43
C ALA A 31 -2.94 6.34 -2.55
N GLY A 32 -3.20 6.80 -3.78
CA GLY A 32 -4.31 7.69 -4.10
C GLY A 32 -5.65 6.97 -4.13
N PHE A 33 -6.69 7.53 -3.53
CA PHE A 33 -8.04 6.97 -3.54
C PHE A 33 -8.71 7.00 -4.92
N ALA A 34 -8.20 7.82 -5.83
CA ALA A 34 -8.63 7.80 -7.24
C ALA A 34 -8.22 6.48 -7.93
N ASP A 35 -7.03 5.98 -7.61
CA ASP A 35 -6.48 4.73 -8.16
C ASP A 35 -6.87 3.51 -7.32
N PHE A 36 -7.11 3.70 -6.03
CA PHE A 36 -7.41 2.64 -5.05
C PHE A 36 -8.66 2.99 -4.22
N PRO A 37 -9.86 3.03 -4.84
CA PRO A 37 -11.08 3.52 -4.22
C PRO A 37 -11.60 2.68 -3.05
N TRP A 38 -11.14 1.44 -2.89
CA TRP A 38 -11.47 0.61 -1.72
C TRP A 38 -10.92 1.15 -0.40
N PHE A 39 -9.95 2.08 -0.44
CA PHE A 39 -9.54 2.83 0.75
C PHE A 39 -10.41 4.06 1.03
N ALA A 40 -11.26 4.48 0.09
CA ALA A 40 -12.14 5.62 0.28
C ALA A 40 -13.19 5.28 1.36
N GLY A 41 -13.02 5.86 2.55
CA GLY A 41 -13.87 5.59 3.72
C GLY A 41 -13.24 4.70 4.79
N ALA A 42 -12.03 4.17 4.55
CA ALA A 42 -11.27 3.49 5.59
C ALA A 42 -10.80 4.47 6.67
N THR A 43 -10.82 4.05 7.93
CA THR A 43 -10.35 4.86 9.05
C THR A 43 -8.82 4.90 9.12
N ALA A 44 -8.28 5.89 9.84
CA ALA A 44 -6.84 5.95 10.11
C ALA A 44 -6.31 4.69 10.79
N GLU A 45 -7.10 4.09 11.69
CA GLU A 45 -6.77 2.84 12.36
C GLU A 45 -6.72 1.67 11.36
N GLN A 46 -7.73 1.54 10.50
CA GLN A 46 -7.77 0.48 9.48
C GLN A 46 -6.61 0.59 8.50
N ILE A 47 -6.25 1.81 8.07
CA ILE A 47 -5.12 2.06 7.18
C ILE A 47 -3.79 1.86 7.91
N GLY A 48 -3.71 2.19 9.20
CA GLY A 48 -2.51 2.02 10.02
C GLY A 48 -2.10 0.56 10.25
N GLU A 49 -3.07 -0.37 10.25
CA GLU A 49 -2.86 -1.81 10.45
C GLU A 49 -2.30 -2.54 9.20
N VAL A 50 -1.39 -1.89 8.48
CA VAL A 50 -0.73 -2.46 7.30
C VAL A 50 0.26 -3.56 7.68
N ARG A 51 0.23 -4.67 6.95
CA ARG A 51 1.19 -5.77 7.04
C ARG A 51 1.96 -5.90 5.74
N ARG A 52 3.22 -6.31 5.83
CA ARG A 52 4.08 -6.60 4.68
C ARG A 52 4.46 -8.08 4.67
N PRO A 53 3.57 -8.98 4.19
CA PRO A 53 3.85 -10.42 4.17
C PRO A 53 5.02 -10.80 3.26
N SER A 54 5.32 -9.97 2.24
CA SER A 54 6.51 -10.11 1.40
C SER A 54 7.01 -8.74 0.96
N VAL A 55 8.24 -8.68 0.43
CA VAL A 55 8.86 -7.42 -0.01
C VAL A 55 8.01 -6.69 -1.06
N GLY A 56 7.26 -7.43 -1.89
CA GLY A 56 6.45 -6.89 -2.98
C GLY A 56 4.95 -6.75 -2.69
N HIS A 57 4.47 -7.14 -1.50
CA HIS A 57 3.03 -7.13 -1.18
C HIS A 57 2.75 -6.47 0.17
N LEU A 58 1.67 -5.69 0.18
CA LEU A 58 1.08 -5.05 1.33
C LEU A 58 -0.31 -5.61 1.55
N TYR A 59 -0.68 -5.80 2.82
CA TYR A 59 -1.96 -6.36 3.19
C TYR A 59 -2.59 -5.57 4.33
N TRP A 60 -3.84 -5.18 4.16
CA TRP A 60 -4.65 -4.51 5.18
C TRP A 60 -5.74 -5.48 5.68
N PRO A 61 -5.53 -6.17 6.82
CA PRO A 61 -6.43 -7.22 7.29
C PRO A 61 -7.84 -6.73 7.61
N ALA A 62 -7.98 -5.50 8.12
CA ALA A 62 -9.27 -4.94 8.48
C ALA A 62 -10.13 -4.54 7.26
N LEU A 63 -9.49 -4.37 6.09
CA LEU A 63 -10.13 -4.00 4.84
C LEU A 63 -10.22 -5.18 3.87
N ASP A 64 -9.54 -6.29 4.17
CA ASP A 64 -9.35 -7.44 3.27
C ASP A 64 -8.74 -7.02 1.91
N VAL A 65 -7.77 -6.10 1.95
CA VAL A 65 -7.11 -5.54 0.76
C VAL A 65 -5.68 -6.06 0.67
N ASP A 66 -5.34 -6.76 -0.42
CA ASP A 66 -3.97 -7.04 -0.85
C ASP A 66 -3.58 -6.07 -1.96
N LEU A 67 -2.37 -5.51 -1.87
CA LEU A 67 -1.88 -4.54 -2.82
C LEU A 67 -0.40 -4.77 -3.13
N SER A 68 -0.08 -4.87 -4.42
CA SER A 68 1.30 -5.03 -4.86
C SER A 68 2.05 -3.70 -4.84
N VAL A 69 3.30 -3.70 -4.38
CA VAL A 69 4.18 -2.53 -4.40
C VAL A 69 4.36 -2.02 -5.84
N ALA A 70 4.35 -2.91 -6.84
CA ALA A 70 4.41 -2.53 -8.25
C ALA A 70 3.21 -1.67 -8.68
N SER A 71 2.01 -2.00 -8.20
CA SER A 71 0.79 -1.22 -8.48
C SER A 71 0.83 0.16 -7.83
N LEU A 72 1.46 0.33 -6.66
CA LEU A 72 1.68 1.67 -6.09
C LEU A 72 2.68 2.51 -6.91
N ARG A 73 3.70 1.88 -7.51
CA ARG A 73 4.70 2.57 -8.33
C ARG A 73 4.14 3.02 -9.67
N ASP A 74 3.29 2.18 -10.27
CA ASP A 74 2.66 2.46 -11.55
C ASP A 74 1.19 2.00 -11.55
N PRO A 75 0.27 2.81 -10.99
CA PRO A 75 -1.15 2.46 -10.96
C PRO A 75 -1.75 2.29 -12.37
N ALA A 76 -1.23 3.03 -13.36
CA ALA A 76 -1.70 2.98 -14.74
C ALA A 76 -1.38 1.65 -15.44
N ALA A 77 -0.30 0.95 -15.03
CA ALA A 77 0.03 -0.39 -15.52
C ALA A 77 -0.90 -1.49 -14.97
N PHE A 78 -1.63 -1.20 -13.89
CA PHE A 78 -2.56 -2.13 -13.25
C PHE A 78 -3.96 -1.52 -13.19
N PRO A 79 -4.58 -1.18 -14.35
CA PRO A 79 -5.89 -0.57 -14.35
C PRO A 79 -6.87 -1.56 -13.72
N MET A 80 -7.60 -1.11 -12.70
CA MET A 80 -8.63 -1.87 -11.95
C MET A 80 -9.83 -2.37 -12.80
N VAL A 81 -9.70 -2.39 -14.12
CA VAL A 81 -10.69 -2.96 -15.02
C VAL A 81 -10.51 -4.47 -14.99
N ALA A 82 -11.24 -5.13 -14.09
CA ALA A 82 -11.67 -6.49 -14.36
C ALA A 82 -12.44 -6.43 -15.69
N ARG A 83 -11.78 -6.83 -16.79
CA ARG A 83 -12.50 -7.13 -18.03
C ARG A 83 -13.34 -8.36 -17.71
N GLY A 84 -14.63 -8.13 -17.49
CA GLY A 84 -15.65 -9.18 -17.57
C GLY A 84 -15.74 -9.77 -18.96
#